data_AF-A0A1E8CUV3-F1
#
_entry.id   AF-A0A1E8CUV3-F1
#
_cell.length_a   1.000
_cell.length_b   1.000
_cell.length_c   1.000
_cell.angle_alpha   90.00
_cell.angle_beta   90.00
_cell.angle_gamma   90.00
#
_symmetry.space_group_name_H-M   'P 1'
#
loop_
_entity.id
_entity.type
_entity.pdbx_description
1 polymer ?
#
loop_
_entity_poly.entity_id
_entity_poly.type
_entity_poly.pdbx_seq_one_letter_code
_entity_poly.pdbx_strand_id
1 'polypeptide(L)'
;MYAATNSSRKARACWSEPNRSGKTGADGSMTVTRPRDVHPLSMSFIAAGVEQGLPLIDDFKGADREGIGLAQSNIRYGARHSVVAAYLKPAATRSNLTIA
;
A
#
# COMPACT_ATOMS: atom_id res chain seq x y z
N MET A 1 20.11 10.44 34.53
CA MET A 1 18.77 11.02 34.27
C MET A 1 18.69 11.38 32.79
N TYR A 2 18.20 10.49 31.93
CA TYR A 2 17.74 10.86 30.60
C TYR A 2 16.28 10.43 30.52
N ALA A 3 15.40 11.42 30.45
CA ALA A 3 13.97 11.23 30.35
C ALA A 3 13.66 10.63 28.97
N ALA A 4 13.21 9.37 28.95
CA ALA A 4 12.61 8.78 27.76
C ALA A 4 11.29 9.52 27.48
N THR A 5 11.31 10.45 26.53
CA THR A 5 10.10 11.12 26.05
C THR A 5 9.25 10.11 25.28
N ASN A 6 8.11 9.84 25.89
CA ASN A 6 7.10 8.86 25.52
C ASN A 6 6.43 9.23 24.19
N SER A 7 7.05 8.96 23.04
CA SER A 7 6.47 9.21 21.70
C SER A 7 5.81 7.98 21.05
N SER A 8 5.79 6.84 21.73
CA SER A 8 5.45 5.54 21.13
C SER A 8 3.96 5.23 20.92
N ARG A 9 3.04 6.16 21.19
CA ARG A 9 1.58 5.89 21.05
C ARG A 9 0.94 6.37 19.74
N LYS A 10 1.55 7.29 18.98
CA LYS A 10 0.88 7.87 17.80
C LYS A 10 1.05 7.06 16.51
N ALA A 11 2.10 6.24 16.39
CA ALA A 11 2.40 5.52 15.15
C ALA A 11 1.53 4.27 14.90
N ARG A 12 0.90 3.71 15.95
CA ARG A 12 0.13 2.45 15.84
C ARG A 12 -1.31 2.61 15.34
N ALA A 13 -1.89 3.80 15.45
CA ALA A 13 -3.33 3.99 15.29
C ALA A 13 -3.78 4.39 13.86
N CYS A 14 -2.87 4.72 12.95
CA CYS A 14 -3.23 5.33 11.67
C CYS A 14 -3.43 4.33 10.50
N TRP A 15 -3.19 3.04 10.69
CA TRP A 15 -2.97 2.11 9.58
C TRP A 15 -4.10 1.11 9.30
N SER A 16 -5.28 1.25 9.92
CA SER A 16 -6.38 0.29 9.82
C SER A 16 -7.67 0.83 9.21
N GLU A 17 -7.65 1.95 8.48
CA GLU A 17 -8.84 2.45 7.81
C GLU A 17 -8.87 2.08 6.31
N PRO A 18 -10.03 1.68 5.77
CA PRO A 18 -10.19 1.51 4.33
C PRO A 18 -10.03 2.87 3.64
N ASN A 19 -9.36 2.86 2.48
CA ASN A 19 -9.14 3.97 1.54
C ASN A 19 -9.99 5.25 1.82
N ARG A 20 -9.36 6.29 2.38
CA ARG A 20 -9.98 7.62 2.49
C ARG A 20 -9.92 8.41 1.17
N SER A 21 -9.05 8.04 0.25
CA SER A 21 -8.93 8.67 -1.06
C SER A 21 -9.83 7.94 -2.06
N GLY A 22 -10.92 8.58 -2.49
CA GLY A 22 -11.86 8.07 -3.51
C GLY A 22 -11.27 7.85 -4.92
N LYS A 23 -9.97 7.56 -5.04
CA LYS A 23 -9.21 7.37 -6.28
C LYS A 23 -8.89 5.90 -6.59
N THR A 24 -9.43 4.96 -5.82
CA THR A 24 -9.30 3.51 -6.11
C THR A 24 -10.64 2.97 -6.60
N GLY A 25 -10.66 2.42 -7.82
CA GLY A 25 -11.85 1.72 -8.33
C GLY A 25 -12.11 0.45 -7.53
N ALA A 26 -13.29 0.34 -6.93
CA ALA A 26 -13.69 -0.83 -6.15
C ALA A 26 -13.97 -2.07 -7.02
N ASP A 27 -14.37 -1.84 -8.28
CA ASP A 27 -14.85 -2.89 -9.19
C ASP A 27 -13.77 -3.41 -10.15
N GLY A 28 -12.52 -3.00 -9.94
CA GLY A 28 -11.40 -3.40 -10.79
C GLY A 28 -10.96 -4.84 -10.56
N SER A 29 -10.67 -5.58 -11.63
CA SER A 29 -10.17 -6.97 -11.54
C SER A 29 -8.80 -7.08 -10.86
N MET A 30 -8.01 -6.01 -10.86
CA MET A 30 -6.71 -5.95 -10.20
C MET A 30 -6.85 -5.45 -8.76
N THR A 31 -6.49 -6.32 -7.81
CA THR A 31 -6.43 -5.98 -6.39
C THR A 31 -5.15 -5.22 -6.05
N VAL A 32 -5.31 -4.08 -5.38
CA VAL A 32 -4.24 -3.30 -4.76
C VAL A 32 -4.44 -3.35 -3.24
N THR A 33 -3.38 -3.68 -2.50
CA THR A 33 -3.43 -3.83 -1.04
C THR A 33 -2.37 -2.99 -0.35
N ARG A 34 -2.69 -2.47 0.84
CA ARG A 34 -1.69 -1.93 1.76
C ARG A 34 -0.85 -3.08 2.35
N PRO A 35 0.45 -2.88 2.63
CA PRO A 35 1.27 -3.88 3.31
C PRO A 35 0.66 -4.25 4.66
N ARG A 36 0.47 -5.55 4.91
CA ARG A 36 -0.01 -6.06 6.21
C ARG A 36 1.15 -6.33 7.16
N ASP A 37 2.21 -6.93 6.61
CA ASP A 37 3.43 -7.26 7.33
C ASP A 37 4.52 -6.27 6.92
N VAL A 38 4.77 -5.28 7.78
CA VAL A 38 5.75 -4.23 7.52
C VAL A 38 7.03 -4.55 8.28
N HIS A 39 8.15 -4.61 7.55
CA HIS A 39 9.45 -4.83 8.17
C HIS A 39 9.83 -3.63 9.05
N PRO A 40 10.41 -3.82 10.25
CA PRO A 40 10.80 -2.73 11.15
C PRO A 40 11.69 -1.66 10.47
N LEU A 41 12.59 -2.08 9.58
CA LEU A 41 13.43 -1.17 8.79
C LEU A 41 12.61 -0.16 7.98
N SER A 42 11.50 -0.58 7.37
CA SER A 42 10.64 0.31 6.60
C SER A 42 10.02 1.38 7.50
N MET A 43 9.67 1.02 8.73
CA MET A 43 9.16 1.98 9.72
C MET A 43 10.25 2.95 10.17
N SER A 44 11.48 2.47 10.40
CA SER A 44 12.62 3.33 10.72
C SER A 44 12.94 4.30 9.58
N PHE A 45 12.85 3.85 8.33
CA PHE A 45 13.07 4.69 7.15
C PHE A 45 12.00 5.79 7.04
N ILE A 46 10.73 5.44 7.25
CA ILE A 46 9.64 6.41 7.27
C ILE A 46 9.83 7.45 8.38
N ALA A 47 10.19 7.01 9.58
CA ALA A 47 10.45 7.90 10.71
C ALA A 47 11.58 8.89 10.38
N ALA A 48 12.70 8.41 9.82
CA ALA A 48 13.82 9.26 9.43
C ALA A 48 13.41 10.31 8.37
N GLY A 49 12.59 9.95 7.38
CA GLY A 49 12.13 10.93 6.39
C GLY A 49 11.22 11.99 6.98
N VAL A 50 10.35 11.62 7.93
CA VAL A 50 9.54 12.60 8.68
C VAL A 50 10.44 13.54 9.49
N GLU A 51 11.50 13.04 10.12
CA GLU A 51 12.49 13.86 10.83
C GLU A 51 13.23 14.83 9.89
N GLN A 52 13.43 14.45 8.62
CA GLN A 52 13.98 15.32 7.59
C GLN A 52 12.96 16.29 6.98
N GLY A 53 11.73 16.33 7.50
CA GLY A 53 10.68 17.25 7.06
C GLY A 53 9.88 16.78 5.86
N LEU A 54 10.02 15.52 5.42
CA LEU A 54 9.16 14.98 4.37
C LEU A 54 7.73 14.77 4.90
N PRO A 55 6.69 15.21 4.15
CA PRO A 55 5.31 14.93 4.50
C PRO A 55 5.05 13.42 4.58
N LEU A 56 4.36 12.96 5.63
CA LEU A 56 3.88 11.58 5.70
C LEU A 56 2.66 11.43 4.79
N ILE A 57 2.77 10.56 3.78
CA ILE A 57 1.69 10.24 2.84
C ILE A 57 1.11 8.87 3.19
N ASP A 58 -0.21 8.82 3.31
CA ASP A 58 -0.99 7.60 3.53
C ASP A 58 -1.42 6.92 2.22
N ASP A 59 -1.56 7.69 1.14
CA ASP A 59 -1.88 7.20 -0.20
C ASP A 59 -1.11 7.95 -1.30
N PHE A 60 -0.16 7.26 -1.93
CA PHE A 60 0.58 7.76 -3.09
C PHE A 60 -0.29 7.98 -4.34
N LYS A 61 -1.52 7.47 -4.37
CA LYS A 61 -2.49 7.75 -5.44
C LYS A 61 -3.31 9.01 -5.16
N GLY A 62 -3.09 9.67 -4.02
CA GLY A 62 -3.76 10.87 -3.56
C GLY A 62 -3.54 12.11 -4.44
N ALA A 63 -4.00 13.26 -3.96
CA ALA A 63 -3.70 14.54 -4.63
C ALA A 63 -2.22 14.90 -4.46
N ASP A 64 -1.71 14.69 -3.25
CA ASP A 64 -0.32 14.92 -2.90
C ASP A 64 0.50 13.65 -3.16
N ARG A 65 1.57 13.79 -3.95
CA ARG A 65 2.43 12.67 -4.36
C ARG A 65 3.85 12.77 -3.82
N GLU A 66 4.20 13.90 -3.22
CA GLU A 66 5.54 14.17 -2.68
C GLU A 66 5.55 13.96 -1.17
N GLY A 67 6.32 12.97 -0.72
CA GLY A 67 6.42 12.62 0.69
C GLY A 67 6.91 11.19 0.91
N ILE A 68 6.80 10.73 2.14
CA ILE A 68 7.26 9.41 2.58
C ILE A 68 6.09 8.60 3.15
N GLY A 69 6.08 7.28 2.93
CA GLY A 69 4.97 6.43 3.35
C GLY A 69 5.12 4.98 2.93
N LEU A 70 4.12 4.16 3.28
CA LEU A 70 4.09 2.75 2.90
C LEU A 70 3.47 2.58 1.52
N ALA A 71 4.24 1.99 0.60
CA ALA A 71 3.77 1.74 -0.76
C ALA A 71 2.73 0.60 -0.80
N GLN A 72 1.65 0.81 -1.55
CA GLN A 72 0.69 -0.24 -1.87
C GLN A 72 1.29 -1.24 -2.88
N SER A 73 0.80 -2.48 -2.86
CA SER A 73 1.27 -3.55 -3.75
C SER A 73 0.11 -4.37 -4.30
N ASN A 74 0.30 -4.97 -5.48
CA ASN A 74 -0.66 -5.88 -6.09
C ASN A 74 -0.50 -7.28 -5.48
N ILE A 75 -1.01 -7.47 -4.27
CA ILE A 75 -0.96 -8.74 -3.54
C ILE A 75 -2.40 -9.16 -3.24
N ARG A 76 -2.73 -10.41 -3.55
CA ARG A 76 -4.03 -11.01 -3.25
C ARG A 76 -3.79 -12.38 -2.63
N TYR A 77 -4.36 -12.62 -1.46
CA TYR A 77 -4.16 -13.85 -0.67
C TYR A 77 -2.67 -14.19 -0.41
N GLY A 78 -1.85 -13.17 -0.15
CA GLY A 78 -0.42 -13.35 0.14
C GLY A 78 0.48 -13.60 -1.07
N ALA A 79 -0.08 -13.73 -2.28
CA ALA A 79 0.67 -13.89 -3.51
C ALA A 79 0.56 -12.65 -4.40
N ARG A 80 1.53 -12.47 -5.30
CA ARG A 80 1.45 -11.44 -6.34
C ARG A 80 0.19 -11.65 -7.18
N HIS A 81 -0.64 -10.62 -7.28
CA HIS A 81 -1.77 -10.58 -8.20
C HIS A 81 -1.28 -9.97 -9.52
N SER A 82 -0.90 -10.83 -10.45
CA SER A 82 -0.35 -10.41 -11.76
C SER A 82 -1.46 -10.02 -12.75
N VAL A 83 -1.09 -9.36 -13.84
CA VAL A 83 -2.02 -9.06 -14.96
C VAL A 83 -2.62 -10.34 -15.52
N VAL A 84 -1.82 -11.40 -15.63
CA VAL A 84 -2.29 -12.73 -16.04
C VAL A 84 -3.37 -13.25 -15.10
N ALA A 85 -3.15 -13.17 -13.78
CA ALA A 85 -4.11 -13.64 -12.79
C ALA A 85 -5.39 -12.79 -12.74
N ALA A 86 -5.26 -11.47 -12.85
CA ALA A 86 -6.38 -10.53 -12.75
C ALA A 86 -7.26 -10.51 -14.00
N TYR A 87 -6.67 -10.63 -15.21
CA TYR A 87 -7.39 -10.40 -16.47
C TYR A 87 -7.40 -11.61 -17.41
N LEU A 88 -6.24 -12.26 -17.62
CA LEU A 88 -6.14 -13.32 -18.64
C LEU A 88 -6.75 -14.65 -18.17
N LYS A 89 -6.46 -15.08 -16.94
CA LYS A 89 -7.01 -16.33 -16.38
C LYS A 89 -8.55 -16.32 -16.37
N PRO A 90 -9.24 -15.26 -15.89
CA PRO A 90 -10.70 -15.22 -15.94
C PRO A 90 -11.29 -15.19 -17.36
N ALA A 91 -10.54 -14.65 -18.33
CA ALA A 91 -10.99 -14.54 -19.72
C ALA A 91 -10.62 -15.76 -20.58
N ALA A 92 -9.85 -16.72 -20.06
CA ALA A 92 -9.28 -17.84 -20.82
C ALA A 92 -10.34 -18.77 -21.45
N THR A 93 -11.59 -18.73 -20.98
CA THR A 93 -12.70 -19.52 -21.52
C THR A 93 -13.37 -18.90 -22.74
N ARG A 94 -12.99 -17.66 -23.12
CA ARG A 94 -13.57 -16.97 -24.28
C ARG A 94 -13.03 -17.57 -25.57
N SER A 95 -13.93 -17.95 -26.48
CA SER A 95 -13.59 -18.58 -27.77
C SER A 95 -12.75 -17.68 -28.70
N ASN A 96 -12.77 -16.36 -28.47
CA ASN A 96 -12.00 -15.38 -29.25
C ASN A 96 -10.66 -14.99 -28.61
N LEU A 97 -10.22 -15.69 -27.56
CA LEU A 97 -8.93 -15.43 -26.92
C LEU A 97 -7.99 -16.62 -27.13
N THR A 98 -6.88 -16.38 -27.83
CA THR A 98 -5.78 -17.34 -27.97
C THR A 98 -4.61 -16.87 -27.10
N ILE A 99 -4.11 -17.77 -26.24
CA ILE A 99 -2.92 -17.55 -25.43
C ILE A 99 -1.82 -18.40 -26.07
N ALA A 100 -0.73 -17.76 -26.51
CA ALA A 100 0.42 -18.40 -27.13
C ALA A 100 1.41 -18.93 -26.09
#